data_AF-A0A4Y2GSG4-F1
#
_entry.id   AF-A0A4Y2GSG4-F1
#
_cell.length_a   1.000
_cell.length_b   1.000
_cell.length_c   1.000
_cell.angle_alpha   90.00
_cell.angle_beta   90.00
_cell.angle_gamma   90.00
#
_symmetry.space_group_name_H-M   'P 1'
#
loop_
_entity.id
_entity.type
_entity.pdbx_description
1 polymer ?
#
loop_
_entity_poly.entity_id
_entity_poly.type
_entity_poly.pdbx_seq_one_letter_code
_entity_poly.pdbx_strand_id
1 'polypeptide(L)'
;MYDKYSLVASEENKYPFLKYRKIVMDRKKPRRMFVQANTFLESDKVKLKTYPSTPEGMIQSWMERFQDVQVDDILEELWAKDKKHF
;
A
#
# COMPACT_ATOMS: atom_id res chain seq x y z
N MET A 1 -20.89 -11.57 19.90
CA MET A 1 -20.93 -10.15 20.31
C MET A 1 -20.47 -9.22 19.19
N TYR A 2 -19.32 -9.50 18.55
CA TYR A 2 -18.79 -8.72 17.42
C TYR A 2 -19.75 -8.67 16.21
N ASP A 3 -20.28 -9.82 15.81
CA ASP A 3 -21.15 -9.94 14.61
C ASP A 3 -22.38 -9.04 14.66
N LYS A 4 -22.93 -8.83 15.86
CA LYS A 4 -24.08 -7.93 16.08
C LYS A 4 -23.74 -6.48 15.70
N TYR A 5 -22.54 -6.02 16.05
CA TYR A 5 -22.13 -4.64 15.81
C TYR A 5 -21.50 -4.42 14.43
N SER A 6 -20.97 -5.48 13.80
CA SER A 6 -20.46 -5.43 12.43
C SER A 6 -21.54 -5.71 11.36
N LEU A 7 -22.75 -6.12 11.74
CA LEU A 7 -23.85 -6.38 10.82
C LEU A 7 -24.28 -5.09 10.08
N VAL A 8 -24.22 -5.12 8.75
CA VAL A 8 -24.65 -4.02 7.89
C VAL A 8 -25.98 -4.40 7.22
N ALA A 9 -27.10 -4.10 7.87
CA ALA A 9 -28.45 -4.35 7.35
C ALA A 9 -29.19 -3.05 6.98
N SER A 10 -30.19 -3.15 6.09
CA SER A 10 -30.97 -1.99 5.60
C SER A 10 -32.35 -1.83 6.22
N GLU A 11 -33.00 -2.94 6.58
CA GLU A 11 -34.43 -2.96 6.91
C GLU A 11 -34.68 -3.18 8.42
N GLU A 12 -33.75 -3.85 9.11
CA GLU A 12 -33.89 -4.20 10.53
C GLU A 12 -33.30 -3.15 11.48
N ASN A 13 -32.58 -2.15 10.95
CA ASN A 13 -31.81 -1.19 11.74
C ASN A 13 -32.33 0.24 11.61
N LYS A 14 -32.14 1.02 12.68
CA LYS A 14 -32.45 2.46 12.76
C LYS A 14 -31.91 3.27 11.56
N TYR A 15 -30.84 2.80 10.92
CA TYR A 15 -30.19 3.47 9.79
C TYR A 15 -29.99 2.49 8.62
N PRO A 16 -30.33 2.87 7.37
CA PRO A 16 -30.21 2.01 6.21
C PRO A 16 -28.78 2.00 5.63
N PHE A 17 -27.83 1.41 6.35
CA PHE A 17 -26.40 1.53 6.05
C PHE A 17 -25.99 1.01 4.65
N LEU A 18 -26.68 0.01 4.06
CA LEU A 18 -26.34 -0.42 2.69
C LEU A 18 -26.74 0.64 1.65
N LYS A 19 -27.83 1.40 1.88
CA LYS A 19 -28.18 2.53 1.00
C LYS A 19 -27.13 3.64 1.11
N TYR A 20 -26.64 3.93 2.31
CA TYR A 20 -25.56 4.89 2.52
C TYR A 20 -24.24 4.42 1.89
N ARG A 21 -23.95 3.11 1.91
CA ARG A 21 -22.77 2.56 1.25
C ARG A 21 -22.69 2.95 -0.21
N LYS A 22 -23.81 2.97 -0.94
CA LYS A 22 -23.83 3.42 -2.35
C LYS A 22 -23.30 4.85 -2.49
N ILE A 23 -23.82 5.77 -1.68
CA ILE A 23 -23.39 7.18 -1.66
C ILE A 23 -21.91 7.31 -1.26
N VAL A 24 -21.45 6.53 -0.28
CA VAL A 24 -20.04 6.52 0.16
C VAL A 24 -19.13 6.05 -0.97
N MET A 25 -19.52 4.99 -1.69
CA MET A 25 -18.75 4.46 -2.80
C MET A 25 -18.70 5.43 -3.98
N ASP A 26 -19.82 6.09 -4.31
CA ASP A 26 -19.90 7.09 -5.37
C ASP A 26 -19.01 8.31 -5.08
N ARG A 27 -18.74 8.60 -3.80
CA ARG A 27 -17.90 9.72 -3.33
C ARG A 27 -16.52 9.30 -2.87
N LYS A 28 -16.13 8.03 -3.08
CA LYS A 28 -14.85 7.49 -2.61
C LYS A 28 -13.68 8.21 -3.29
N LYS A 29 -12.78 8.77 -2.50
CA LYS A 29 -11.50 9.30 -3.00
C LYS A 29 -10.47 8.17 -3.04
N PRO A 30 -9.59 8.13 -4.06
CA PRO A 30 -8.45 7.23 -4.07
C PRO A 30 -7.61 7.40 -2.79
N ARG A 31 -7.03 6.30 -2.28
CA ARG A 31 -6.13 6.38 -1.13
C ARG A 31 -4.84 7.10 -1.56
N ARG A 32 -4.37 8.01 -0.71
CA ARG A 32 -3.13 8.73 -0.96
C ARG A 32 -1.95 7.77 -0.87
N MET A 33 -1.00 7.95 -1.78
CA MET A 33 0.28 7.28 -1.75
C MET A 33 1.29 8.21 -1.08
N PHE A 34 2.11 7.68 -0.17
CA PHE A 34 3.15 8.43 0.51
C PHE A 34 4.50 8.03 -0.05
N VAL A 35 5.30 9.02 -0.44
CA VAL A 35 6.68 8.80 -0.87
C VAL A 35 7.57 8.81 0.35
N GLN A 36 8.33 7.74 0.53
CA GLN A 36 9.22 7.58 1.69
C GLN A 36 10.63 8.02 1.33
N ALA A 37 11.31 8.64 2.30
CA ALA A 37 12.72 8.98 2.18
C ALA A 37 13.59 7.71 2.24
N ASN A 38 14.79 7.82 1.67
CA ASN A 38 15.84 6.81 1.79
C ASN A 38 17.00 7.35 2.63
N THR A 39 17.74 6.45 3.23
CA THR A 39 18.97 6.76 3.96
C THR A 39 20.15 6.12 3.25
N PHE A 40 21.20 6.91 3.03
CA PHE A 40 22.44 6.45 2.41
C PHE A 40 23.60 6.64 3.40
N LEU A 41 24.52 5.68 3.42
CA LEU A 41 25.76 5.81 4.16
C LEU A 41 26.78 6.50 3.25
N GLU A 42 27.20 7.71 3.60
CA GLU A 42 28.29 8.41 2.93
C GLU A 42 29.46 8.55 3.91
N SER A 43 30.53 7.81 3.63
CA SER A 43 31.66 7.59 4.54
C SER A 43 31.21 7.02 5.88
N ASP A 44 31.02 7.87 6.89
CA ASP A 44 30.63 7.50 8.26
C ASP A 44 29.43 8.32 8.76
N LYS A 45 28.67 8.90 7.83
CA LYS A 45 27.47 9.70 8.13
C LYS A 45 26.29 9.19 7.32
N VAL A 46 25.16 9.08 8.00
CA VAL A 46 23.88 8.75 7.37
C VAL A 46 23.28 10.03 6.79
N LYS A 47 23.01 10.04 5.49
CA LYS A 47 22.28 11.11 4.82
C LYS A 47 20.86 10.67 4.51
N LEU A 48 19.91 11.56 4.79
CA LEU A 48 18.50 11.39 4.44
C LEU A 48 18.25 12.03 3.07
N LYS A 49 17.73 11.25 2.12
CA LYS A 49 17.29 11.73 0.82
C LYS A 49 15.76 11.68 0.73
N THR A 50 15.14 12.83 0.52
CA THR A 50 13.70 12.96 0.30
C THR A 50 13.39 13.03 -1.19
N TYR A 51 12.16 12.67 -1.55
CA TYR A 51 11.69 12.65 -2.93
C TYR A 51 10.37 13.44 -3.05
N PRO A 52 10.07 14.02 -4.22
CA PRO A 52 8.79 14.70 -4.45
C PRO A 52 7.60 13.76 -4.22
N SER A 53 6.47 14.29 -3.73
CA SER A 53 5.22 13.53 -3.56
C SER A 53 4.47 13.34 -4.90
N THR A 54 5.17 12.80 -5.91
CA THR A 54 4.63 12.51 -7.25
C THR A 54 4.84 11.02 -7.58
N PRO A 55 4.16 10.48 -8.60
CA PRO A 55 4.41 9.12 -9.07
C PRO A 55 5.88 8.87 -9.43
N GLU A 56 6.55 9.83 -10.07
CA GLU A 56 7.96 9.74 -10.45
C GLU A 56 8.86 9.74 -9.21
N GLY A 57 8.55 10.61 -8.22
CA GLY A 57 9.26 10.60 -6.94
C GLY A 57 9.09 9.29 -6.18
N MET A 58 7.91 8.67 -6.26
CA MET A 58 7.68 7.33 -5.72
C MET A 58 8.56 6.29 -6.40
N ILE A 59 8.57 6.24 -7.74
CA ILE A 59 9.39 5.28 -8.51
C ILE A 59 10.87 5.46 -8.19
N GLN A 60 11.36 6.71 -8.22
CA GLN A 60 12.76 7.02 -7.91
C GLN A 60 13.14 6.57 -6.49
N SER A 61 12.24 6.74 -5.52
CA SER A 61 12.48 6.31 -4.14
C SER A 61 12.64 4.79 -4.00
N TRP A 62 12.12 3.99 -4.93
CA TRP A 62 12.29 2.54 -4.95
C TRP A 62 13.51 2.12 -5.77
N MET A 63 13.74 2.74 -6.93
CA MET A 63 14.92 2.48 -7.75
C MET A 63 16.22 2.67 -6.96
N GLU A 64 16.28 3.71 -6.13
CA GLU A 64 17.47 4.00 -5.33
C GLU A 64 17.52 3.25 -4.00
N ARG A 65 16.50 2.45 -3.66
CA ARG A 65 16.39 1.78 -2.35
C ARG A 65 17.29 0.55 -2.25
N PHE A 66 17.48 -0.16 -3.35
CA PHE A 66 18.13 -1.48 -3.38
C PHE A 66 19.20 -1.58 -4.48
N GLN A 67 20.18 -0.67 -4.47
CA GLN A 67 21.16 -0.57 -5.55
C GLN A 67 22.06 -1.81 -5.74
N ASP A 68 22.31 -2.58 -4.66
CA ASP A 68 23.29 -3.67 -4.66
C ASP A 68 22.70 -5.05 -4.33
N VAL A 69 21.38 -5.22 -4.40
CA VAL A 69 20.72 -6.46 -3.98
C VAL A 69 19.97 -7.08 -5.17
N GLN A 70 20.22 -8.36 -5.44
CA GLN A 70 19.50 -9.18 -6.44
C GLN A 70 18.08 -9.54 -5.96
N VAL A 71 17.31 -8.55 -5.53
CA VAL A 71 15.97 -8.78 -4.97
C VAL A 71 15.03 -9.32 -6.04
N ASP A 72 15.13 -8.82 -7.26
CA ASP A 72 14.24 -9.19 -8.36
C ASP A 72 14.35 -10.68 -8.69
N ASP A 73 15.58 -11.20 -8.85
CA ASP A 73 15.84 -12.62 -9.11
C ASP A 73 15.30 -13.51 -7.96
N ILE A 74 15.57 -13.13 -6.70
CA ILE A 74 15.09 -13.88 -5.53
C ILE A 74 13.56 -13.92 -5.49
N LEU A 75 12.90 -12.81 -5.78
CA LEU A 75 11.43 -12.74 -5.80
C LEU A 75 10.85 -13.61 -6.92
N GLU A 76 11.47 -13.62 -8.10
CA GLU A 76 11.05 -14.45 -9.23
C GLU A 76 11.21 -15.95 -8.93
N GLU A 77 12.35 -16.36 -8.34
CA GLU A 77 12.61 -17.74 -7.95
C GLU A 77 11.59 -18.24 -6.92
N LEU A 78 11.31 -17.43 -5.90
CA LEU A 78 10.32 -17.75 -4.86
C LEU A 78 8.92 -17.88 -5.45
N TRP A 79 8.53 -16.95 -6.33
CA TRP A 79 7.25 -17.03 -7.03
C TRP A 79 7.13 -18.29 -7.89
N ALA A 80 8.18 -18.64 -8.64
CA ALA A 80 8.20 -19.82 -9.48
C ALA A 80 8.06 -21.13 -8.67
N LYS A 81 8.70 -21.18 -7.50
CA LYS A 81 8.62 -22.32 -6.57
C LYS A 81 7.20 -22.55 -6.04
N ASP A 82 6.47 -21.48 -5.74
CA ASP A 82 5.14 -21.55 -5.15
C ASP A 82 4.00 -21.57 -6.18
N LYS A 83 4.33 -21.47 -7.48
CA LYS A 83 3.36 -21.47 -8.59
C LYS A 83 2.43 -22.68 -8.61
N LYS A 84 2.82 -23.82 -8.04
CA LYS A 84 1.94 -25.01 -7.95
C LYS A 84 0.76 -24.86 -6.97
N HIS A 85 0.78 -23.83 -6.13
CA HIS A 85 -0.24 -23.59 -5.11
C HIS A 85 -1.33 -22.60 -5.54
N PHE A 86 -1.21 -22.00 -6.72
CA PHE A 86 -2.13 -21.00 -7.30
C PHE A 86 -2.32 -21.22 -8.80
#